data_AF-A0A958WNE2-F1
#
_entry.id   AF-A0A958WNE2-F1
#
_cell.length_a   1.000
_cell.length_b   1.000
_cell.length_c   1.000
_cell.angle_alpha   90.00
_cell.angle_beta   90.00
_cell.angle_gamma   90.00
#
_symmetry.space_group_name_H-M   'P 1'
#
loop_
_entity.id
_entity.type
_entity.pdbx_description
1 polymer ?
#
loop_
_entity_poly.entity_id
_entity_poly.type
_entity_poly.pdbx_seq_one_letter_code
_entity_poly.pdbx_strand_id
1 'polypeptide(L)' 'MHFYEGYHFGGMHLFWWIIWIVLLIWVFATPWPIPGDQRKRERPLDILQRKYAAGEISTKEYEERKAILERDGTE' A
#
# COMPACT_ATOMS: atom_id res chain seq x y z
N MET A 1 1.83 -19.43 52.02
CA MET A 1 1.31 -18.81 50.78
C MET A 1 2.13 -17.55 50.53
N HIS A 2 3.19 -17.63 49.73
CA HIS A 2 4.04 -16.47 49.44
C HIS A 2 4.49 -16.54 47.97
N PHE A 3 3.73 -15.92 47.05
CA PHE A 3 4.10 -15.82 45.63
C PHE A 3 3.54 -14.54 44.97
N TYR A 4 3.61 -13.38 45.62
CA TYR A 4 3.11 -12.12 45.03
C TYR A 4 3.97 -10.88 45.28
N GLU A 5 5.27 -11.02 45.55
CA GLU A 5 6.14 -9.84 45.80
C GLU A 5 7.18 -9.53 44.70
N GLY A 6 7.23 -10.30 43.61
CA GLY A 6 8.22 -10.10 42.52
C GLY A 6 7.73 -9.31 41.30
N TYR A 7 6.43 -9.00 41.18
CA TYR A 7 5.83 -8.54 39.92
C TYR A 7 5.99 -7.04 39.62
N HIS A 8 6.51 -6.25 40.55
CA HIS A 8 6.44 -4.78 40.43
C HIS A 8 7.63 -4.13 39.69
N PHE A 9 8.79 -4.79 39.59
CA PHE A 9 9.95 -4.22 38.88
C PHE A 9 10.11 -4.71 37.43
N GLY A 10 9.66 -5.93 37.11
CA GLY A 10 9.71 -6.48 35.74
C GLY A 10 8.45 -6.25 34.91
N GLY A 11 7.29 -6.14 35.56
CA GLY A 11 5.99 -6.04 34.88
C GLY A 11 5.75 -4.72 34.16
N MET A 12 6.22 -3.60 34.72
CA MET A 12 6.02 -2.27 34.10
C MET A 12 6.78 -2.14 32.77
N HIS A 13 7.98 -2.72 32.66
CA HIS A 13 8.77 -2.65 31.42
C HIS A 13 8.26 -3.64 30.37
N LEU A 14 7.85 -4.83 30.79
CA LEU A 14 7.18 -5.82 29.92
C LEU A 14 5.89 -5.26 29.31
N PHE A 15 5.09 -4.56 30.11
CA PHE A 15 3.85 -3.93 29.62
C PHE A 15 4.14 -2.89 28.54
N TRP A 16 5.18 -2.06 28.74
CA TRP A 16 5.62 -1.09 27.74
C TRP A 16 6.07 -1.76 26.43
N TRP A 17 6.86 -2.83 26.53
CA TRP A 17 7.27 -3.63 25.36
C TRP A 17 6.09 -4.26 24.60
N ILE A 18 5.08 -4.75 25.32
CA ILE A 18 3.86 -5.32 24.71
C ILE A 18 3.13 -4.25 23.88
N ILE A 19 3.02 -3.02 24.38
CA ILE A 19 2.41 -1.91 23.62
C ILE A 19 3.16 -1.65 22.31
N TRP A 20 4.50 -1.63 22.34
CA TRP A 20 5.30 -1.45 21.13
C TRP A 20 5.12 -2.58 20.12
N ILE A 21 5.08 -3.84 20.59
CA ILE A 21 4.84 -5.00 19.73
C ILE A 21 3.47 -4.91 19.07
N VAL A 22 2.43 -4.56 19.82
CA VAL A 22 1.07 -4.39 19.29
C VAL A 22 1.02 -3.26 18.25
N LEU A 23 1.70 -2.14 18.50
CA LEU A 23 1.80 -1.04 17.52
C LEU A 23 2.50 -1.47 16.22
N LEU A 24 3.60 -2.22 16.30
CA LEU A 24 4.31 -2.72 15.12
C LEU A 24 3.44 -3.67 14.29
N ILE A 25 2.74 -4.59 14.97
CA ILE A 25 1.78 -5.48 14.31
C ILE A 25 0.64 -4.68 13.70
N TRP A 26 0.11 -3.68 14.40
CA TRP A 26 -0.97 -2.83 13.89
C TRP A 26 -0.54 -2.04 12.65
N VAL A 27 0.69 -1.50 12.62
CA VAL A 27 1.23 -0.82 11.43
C VAL A 27 1.34 -1.77 10.23
N PHE A 28 1.71 -3.03 10.45
CA PHE A 28 1.76 -4.04 9.38
C PHE A 28 0.39 -4.61 8.99
N ALA A 29 -0.52 -4.77 9.95
CA ALA A 29 -1.84 -5.36 9.78
C ALA A 29 -2.88 -4.36 9.28
N THR A 30 -2.64 -3.05 9.46
CA THR A 30 -3.42 -2.03 8.79
C THR A 30 -2.95 -2.03 7.34
N PRO A 31 -3.78 -2.45 6.37
CA PRO A 31 -3.51 -2.15 4.98
C PRO A 31 -3.63 -0.63 4.86
N TRP A 32 -2.56 0.09 5.15
CA TRP A 32 -2.49 1.48 4.77
C TRP A 32 -2.60 1.46 3.25
N PRO A 33 -3.65 2.04 2.65
CA PRO A 33 -3.61 2.31 1.23
C PRO A 33 -2.47 3.29 1.08
N ILE A 34 -1.29 2.80 0.73
CA ILE A 34 -0.18 3.63 0.29
C ILE A 34 -0.83 4.51 -0.78
N PRO A 35 -0.88 5.85 -0.62
CA PRO A 35 -1.46 6.75 -1.64
C PRO A 35 -0.59 6.83 -2.91
N GLY A 36 0.19 5.76 -3.15
CA GLY A 36 1.19 5.56 -4.17
C GLY A 36 1.36 4.06 -4.52
N ASP A 37 0.45 3.16 -4.12
CA ASP A 37 0.34 1.80 -4.74
C ASP A 37 -0.31 1.83 -6.14
N GLN A 38 -0.34 3.02 -6.70
CA GLN A 38 -0.04 3.33 -8.09
C GLN A 38 1.12 2.43 -8.68
N ARG A 39 2.13 2.07 -7.86
CA ARG A 39 3.38 1.42 -8.32
C ARG A 39 3.38 -0.02 -8.85
N LYS A 40 2.28 -0.77 -8.91
CA LYS A 40 2.34 -2.14 -9.51
C LYS A 40 1.52 -2.33 -10.76
N ARG A 41 0.68 -1.35 -11.11
CA ARG A 41 -0.18 -1.42 -12.30
C ARG A 41 -0.43 -0.06 -12.93
N GLU A 42 0.35 0.97 -12.66
CA GLU A 42 0.39 2.21 -13.44
C GLU A 42 1.07 2.01 -14.81
N ARG A 43 0.41 1.16 -15.58
CA ARG A 43 -0.28 1.61 -16.77
C ARG A 43 0.58 2.50 -17.67
N PRO A 44 1.24 1.90 -18.67
CA PRO A 44 1.30 2.51 -19.99
C PRO A 44 0.04 3.30 -20.40
N LEU A 45 -1.17 2.93 -19.92
CA LEU A 45 -2.41 3.72 -20.07
C LEU A 45 -2.38 5.10 -19.40
N ASP A 46 -1.66 5.29 -18.29
CA ASP A 46 -1.55 6.56 -17.56
C ASP A 46 -0.64 7.53 -18.33
N ILE A 47 0.47 7.00 -18.87
CA ILE A 47 1.33 7.73 -19.82
C ILE A 47 0.51 8.12 -21.05
N LEU A 48 -0.33 7.21 -21.55
CA LEU A 48 -1.22 7.46 -22.68
C LEU A 48 -2.24 8.57 -22.36
N GLN A 49 -2.86 8.52 -21.19
CA GLN A 49 -3.86 9.48 -20.73
C GLN A 49 -3.25 10.86 -20.53
N ARG A 50 -2.03 10.94 -19.99
CA ARG A 50 -1.31 12.21 -19.82
C ARG A 50 -0.98 12.86 -21.17
N LYS A 51 -0.57 12.07 -22.17
CA LYS A 51 -0.33 12.55 -23.55
C LYS A 51 -1.61 12.98 -24.25
N TYR A 52 -2.73 12.29 -24.00
CA TYR A 52 -4.04 12.69 -24.49
C TYR A 52 -4.50 14.01 -23.88
N ALA A 53 -4.35 14.17 -22.56
CA ALA A 53 -4.67 15.42 -21.86
C ALA A 53 -3.77 16.59 -22.30
N ALA A 54 -2.52 16.31 -22.69
CA ALA A 54 -1.62 17.29 -23.28
C ALA A 54 -1.97 17.63 -24.75
N GLY A 55 -2.93 16.92 -25.37
CA GLY A 55 -3.31 17.11 -26.77
C GLY A 55 -2.28 16.59 -27.78
N GLU A 56 -1.27 15.84 -27.32
CA GLU A 56 -0.21 15.28 -28.17
C GLU A 56 -0.69 14.09 -29.01
N ILE A 57 -1.81 13.47 -28.63
CA ILE A 57 -2.42 12.35 -29.36
C ILE A 57 -3.90 12.60 -29.60
N SER A 58 -4.40 12.17 -30.76
CA SER A 58 -5.82 12.23 -31.11
C SER A 58 -6.60 11.12 -30.39
N THR A 59 -7.90 11.36 -30.15
CA THR A 59 -8.80 10.40 -29.49
C THR A 59 -8.76 9.01 -30.14
N LYS A 60 -8.65 8.97 -31.47
CA LYS A 60 -8.58 7.71 -32.23
C LYS A 60 -7.33 6.88 -31.90
N GLU A 61 -6.19 7.54 -31.74
CA GLU A 61 -4.92 6.89 -31.40
C GLU A 61 -4.86 6.50 -29.92
N TYR A 62 -5.53 7.27 -29.06
CA TYR A 62 -5.72 6.91 -27.65
C TYR A 62 -6.54 5.63 -27.49
N GLU A 63 -7.67 5.52 -28.20
CA GLU A 63 -8.56 4.34 -28.12
C GLU A 63 -7.89 3.06 -28.63
N GLU A 64 -7.16 3.14 -29.76
CA GLU A 64 -6.46 1.99 -30.33
C GLU A 64 -5.38 1.45 -29.37
N ARG A 65 -4.55 2.34 -28.83
CA ARG A 65 -3.49 1.95 -27.88
C ARG A 65 -4.04 1.49 -26.54
N LYS A 66 -5.16 2.06 -26.08
CA LYS A 66 -5.87 1.60 -24.89
C LYS A 66 -6.36 0.16 -25.07
N ALA A 67 -6.98 -0.15 -26.21
CA ALA A 67 -7.50 -1.48 -26.49
C ALA A 67 -6.38 -2.55 -26.57
N ILE A 68 -5.21 -2.20 -27.13
CA ILE A 68 -4.04 -3.10 -27.19
C ILE A 68 -3.55 -3.40 -25.77
N LEU A 69 -3.38 -2.36 -24.94
CA LEU A 69 -2.87 -2.49 -23.57
C LEU A 69 -3.84 -3.22 -22.64
N GLU A 70 -5.15 -3.13 -22.87
CA GLU A 70 -6.15 -3.92 -22.14
C GLU A 70 -6.13 -5.41 -22.54
N ARG A 71 -5.89 -5.73 -23.81
CA ARG A 71 -5.78 -7.13 -24.27
C ARG A 71 -4.53 -7.81 -23.74
N ASP A 72 -3.38 -7.14 -23.82
CA ASP A 72 -2.07 -7.67 -23.40
C ASP A 72 -1.96 -7.85 -21.88
N GLY A 73 -2.64 -6.99 -21.09
CA GLY A 73 -2.66 -7.09 -19.63
C GLY A 73 -3.56 -8.18 -19.04
N THR A 74 -4.23 -8.98 -19.88
CA THR A 74 -5.18 -10.03 -19.50
C THR A 74 -4.66 -11.45 -19.82
N GLU A 75 -3.47 -11.59 -20.42
CA GLU A 75 -2.81 -12.87 -20.73
C GLU A 75 -1.75 -13.29 -19.68
#